data_AF-A0A812TX94-F1
#
_entry.id   AF-A0A812TX94-F1
#
_cell.length_a   1.000
_cell.length_b   1.000
_cell.length_c   1.000
_cell.angle_alpha   90.00
_cell.angle_beta   90.00
_cell.angle_gamma   90.00
#
_symmetry.space_group_name_H-M   'P 1'
#
loop_
_entity.id
_entity.type
_entity.pdbx_description
1 polymer ?
#
loop_
_entity_poly.entity_id
_entity_poly.type
_entity_poly.pdbx_seq_one_letter_code
_entity_poly.pdbx_strand_id
1 'polypeptide(L)'
;MQILQGAMYGLNQYGQETSAQRLCLKKLREVGANTFQFAPGTCDLWNCSSAEALKSGEWSSGLSSPAVFSELCDYQDPNPSAGRRHSPVFVKLWEWNYADISKECQDFLGPNGFDAVQVSPVTEHKLGPQWWTKYQPVSFSLSSRSGSTEDFAAMVATCRASGVEVIVDLIINHIATPCKEGRGTTEGMPCVGWNGSLYGNRRLAGARGWDSASPELFNHLEDSLMENCVVGPPSWTCKAGSIDVTDCSCCSCDFLKLPDWNTALPAVHDMHMRHVQELHDIGVTMLRVDLSLFESIAELSNVLNTVPWHFVYQEWWWEAPDPMRHRYIGHFRDITYRYLITHYLGNSTLAKLPEALTLSRGHDEIRPETSIYPIAFHDGRTWKANPANATYKNGLEFHQQQKFMLAWPMGASVLHLVSCHGGFKT
;
A
#
# COMPACT_ATOMS: atom_id res chain seq x y z
N MET A 1 -12.65 -27.36 15.64
CA MET A 1 -13.30 -26.59 14.57
C MET A 1 -14.54 -25.92 15.14
N GLN A 2 -14.70 -24.63 14.89
CA GLN A 2 -15.81 -23.83 15.41
C GLN A 2 -16.44 -23.07 14.25
N ILE A 3 -17.74 -23.27 14.04
CA ILE A 3 -18.51 -22.61 12.97
C ILE A 3 -19.25 -21.43 13.60
N LEU A 4 -19.03 -20.24 13.06
CA LEU A 4 -19.72 -19.01 13.45
C LEU A 4 -20.68 -18.62 12.33
N GLN A 5 -21.93 -18.30 12.69
CA GLN A 5 -22.97 -17.95 11.72
C GLN A 5 -23.73 -16.71 12.19
N GLY A 6 -24.25 -15.93 11.24
CA GLY A 6 -25.14 -14.82 11.52
C GLY A 6 -24.94 -13.61 10.61
N ALA A 7 -25.86 -12.65 10.70
CA ALA A 7 -25.87 -11.46 9.85
C ALA A 7 -24.58 -10.62 9.95
N MET A 8 -23.91 -10.64 11.10
CA MET A 8 -22.62 -9.95 11.30
C MET A 8 -21.47 -10.51 10.44
N TYR A 9 -21.61 -11.72 9.91
CA TYR A 9 -20.66 -12.32 8.96
C TYR A 9 -21.12 -12.15 7.50
N GLY A 10 -22.15 -11.33 7.25
CA GLY A 10 -22.64 -11.01 5.90
C GLY A 10 -21.90 -9.85 5.24
N LEU A 11 -22.51 -9.30 4.19
CA LEU A 11 -21.98 -8.12 3.51
C LEU A 11 -22.24 -6.86 4.33
N ASN A 12 -21.32 -5.90 4.27
CA ASN A 12 -21.46 -4.59 4.88
C ASN A 12 -22.42 -3.68 4.06
N GLN A 13 -22.58 -2.43 4.50
CA GLN A 13 -23.44 -1.43 3.84
C GLN A 13 -23.02 -1.09 2.40
N TYR A 14 -21.80 -1.41 2.00
CA TYR A 14 -21.25 -1.22 0.66
C TYR A 14 -21.29 -2.50 -0.19
N GLY A 15 -21.91 -3.57 0.30
CA GLY A 15 -21.99 -4.86 -0.38
C GLY A 15 -20.69 -5.66 -0.34
N GLN A 16 -19.77 -5.38 0.59
CA GLN A 16 -18.46 -6.03 0.71
C GLN A 16 -18.39 -6.95 1.91
N GLU A 17 -17.66 -8.05 1.78
CA GLU A 17 -17.47 -9.06 2.82
C GLU A 17 -16.33 -8.75 3.82
N THR A 18 -15.58 -7.69 3.57
CA THR A 18 -14.33 -7.36 4.28
C THR A 18 -14.52 -7.14 5.78
N SER A 19 -15.60 -6.48 6.21
CA SER A 19 -15.90 -6.34 7.65
C SER A 19 -16.14 -7.68 8.34
N ALA A 20 -16.79 -8.62 7.66
CA ALA A 20 -17.03 -9.96 8.17
C ALA A 20 -15.74 -10.78 8.25
N GLN A 21 -14.87 -10.71 7.24
CA GLN A 21 -13.54 -11.33 7.27
C GLN A 21 -12.66 -10.79 8.40
N ARG A 22 -12.71 -9.49 8.67
CA ARG A 22 -12.01 -8.89 9.83
C ARG A 22 -12.55 -9.42 11.15
N LEU A 23 -13.87 -9.58 11.28
CA LEU A 23 -14.48 -10.20 12.47
C LEU A 23 -14.06 -11.67 12.62
N CYS A 24 -13.95 -12.42 11.52
CA CYS A 24 -13.38 -13.77 11.50
C CYS A 24 -11.97 -13.80 12.06
N LEU A 25 -11.08 -12.93 11.56
CA LEU A 25 -9.70 -12.84 12.06
C LEU A 25 -9.65 -12.52 13.55
N LYS A 26 -10.49 -11.59 14.01
CA LYS A 26 -10.59 -11.28 15.44
C LYS A 26 -10.99 -12.50 16.25
N LYS A 27 -12.01 -13.24 15.80
CA LYS A 27 -12.49 -14.45 16.49
C LYS A 27 -11.48 -15.59 16.45
N LEU A 28 -10.78 -15.78 15.32
CA LEU A 28 -9.67 -16.71 15.17
C LEU A 28 -8.65 -16.52 16.28
N ARG A 29 -8.22 -15.27 16.53
CA ARG A 29 -7.24 -14.94 17.56
C ARG A 29 -7.78 -15.13 18.97
N GLU A 30 -9.02 -14.75 19.23
CA GLU A 30 -9.66 -14.93 20.55
C GLU A 30 -9.72 -16.40 20.97
N VAL A 31 -9.86 -17.33 20.03
CA VAL A 31 -9.99 -18.78 20.31
C VAL A 31 -8.69 -19.57 20.10
N GLY A 32 -7.59 -18.90 19.71
CA GLY A 32 -6.31 -19.54 19.41
C GLY A 32 -6.35 -20.47 18.20
N ALA A 33 -7.19 -20.17 17.21
CA ALA A 33 -7.17 -20.81 15.90
C ALA A 33 -6.06 -20.19 15.03
N ASN A 34 -5.69 -20.83 13.92
CA ASN A 34 -4.67 -20.32 12.98
C ASN A 34 -5.18 -20.16 11.54
N THR A 35 -6.40 -20.63 11.25
CA THR A 35 -7.01 -20.59 9.93
C THR A 35 -8.51 -20.33 10.04
N PHE A 36 -9.05 -19.52 9.13
CA PHE A 36 -10.49 -19.42 8.92
C PHE A 36 -10.87 -19.62 7.45
N GLN A 37 -12.05 -20.18 7.27
CA GLN A 37 -12.74 -20.30 6.00
C GLN A 37 -13.96 -19.38 6.04
N PHE A 38 -14.15 -18.58 4.99
CA PHE A 38 -15.19 -17.57 4.94
C PHE A 38 -16.12 -17.75 3.73
N ALA A 39 -17.40 -17.58 3.97
CA ALA A 39 -18.41 -17.27 2.97
C ALA A 39 -19.44 -16.30 3.57
N PRO A 40 -20.13 -15.46 2.78
CA PRO A 40 -21.11 -14.54 3.33
C PRO A 40 -22.13 -15.22 4.25
N GLY A 41 -22.13 -14.83 5.53
CA GLY A 41 -22.97 -15.36 6.59
C GLY A 41 -22.33 -16.44 7.48
N THR A 42 -21.16 -16.96 7.11
CA THR A 42 -20.50 -18.10 7.78
C THR A 42 -18.98 -17.93 7.90
N CYS A 43 -18.43 -18.32 9.04
CA CYS A 43 -17.01 -18.24 9.34
C CYS A 43 -16.55 -19.48 10.11
N ASP A 44 -15.75 -20.34 9.49
CA ASP A 44 -15.32 -21.61 10.07
C ASP A 44 -13.87 -21.51 10.54
N LEU A 45 -13.67 -21.63 11.84
CA LEU A 45 -12.37 -21.52 12.50
C LEU A 45 -11.78 -22.91 12.78
N TRP A 46 -10.51 -23.09 12.46
CA TRP A 46 -9.80 -24.33 12.74
C TRP A 46 -8.28 -24.15 12.79
N ASN A 47 -7.58 -25.24 13.08
CA ASN A 47 -6.12 -25.28 13.14
C ASN A 47 -5.60 -26.19 12.03
N CYS A 48 -4.97 -25.59 11.02
CA CYS A 48 -4.24 -26.32 9.99
C CYS A 48 -2.89 -26.83 10.54
N SER A 49 -2.43 -27.95 10.01
CA SER A 49 -1.15 -28.59 10.37
C SER A 49 -0.07 -28.44 9.29
N SER A 50 -0.45 -28.23 8.02
CA SER A 50 0.47 -27.95 6.90
C SER A 50 -0.24 -27.28 5.72
N ALA A 51 0.54 -26.77 4.75
CA ALA A 51 0.02 -26.27 3.48
C ALA A 51 -0.69 -27.37 2.67
N GLU A 52 -0.23 -28.61 2.76
CA GLU A 52 -0.85 -29.77 2.12
C GLU A 52 -2.20 -30.09 2.76
N ALA A 53 -2.33 -29.96 4.08
CA ALA A 53 -3.61 -30.15 4.78
C ALA A 53 -4.67 -29.14 4.32
N LEU A 54 -4.24 -27.93 3.94
CA LEU A 54 -5.11 -26.94 3.31
C LEU A 54 -5.46 -27.33 1.87
N LYS A 55 -4.49 -27.79 1.07
CA LYS A 55 -4.74 -28.21 -0.32
C LYS A 55 -5.59 -29.48 -0.45
N SER A 56 -5.42 -30.45 0.46
CA SER A 56 -6.10 -31.75 0.41
C SER A 56 -7.57 -31.67 0.82
N GLY A 57 -7.98 -30.56 1.42
CA GLY A 57 -9.38 -30.22 1.54
C GLY A 57 -10.20 -31.16 2.38
N GLU A 58 -9.80 -31.39 3.63
CA GLU A 58 -10.74 -31.81 4.68
C GLU A 58 -11.71 -30.65 5.02
N TRP A 59 -12.36 -30.09 3.99
CA TRP A 59 -13.26 -28.96 4.08
C TRP A 59 -14.58 -29.44 4.69
N SER A 60 -14.84 -29.02 5.91
CA SER A 60 -15.96 -29.50 6.73
C SER A 60 -17.33 -28.94 6.35
N SER A 61 -17.40 -27.83 5.63
CA SER A 61 -18.64 -27.04 5.50
C SER A 61 -19.39 -27.17 4.17
N GLY A 62 -18.90 -27.95 3.20
CA GLY A 62 -19.60 -28.14 1.93
C GLY A 62 -19.85 -26.83 1.14
N LEU A 63 -19.13 -25.76 1.47
CA LEU A 63 -19.19 -24.47 0.78
C LEU A 63 -18.61 -24.61 -0.63
N SER A 64 -19.30 -24.11 -1.64
CA SER A 64 -18.95 -24.30 -3.05
C SER A 64 -17.76 -23.46 -3.54
N SER A 65 -17.36 -22.42 -2.80
CA SER A 65 -16.20 -21.57 -3.12
C SER A 65 -15.79 -20.68 -1.92
N PRO A 66 -15.23 -21.23 -0.84
CA PRO A 66 -14.85 -20.45 0.32
C PRO A 66 -13.53 -19.68 0.12
N ALA A 67 -13.44 -18.46 0.68
CA ALA A 67 -12.16 -17.77 0.83
C ALA A 67 -11.42 -18.32 2.07
N VAL A 68 -10.13 -18.63 1.95
CA VAL A 68 -9.34 -19.19 3.04
C VAL A 68 -8.24 -18.22 3.47
N PHE A 69 -8.13 -18.00 4.78
CA PHE A 69 -7.05 -17.22 5.40
C PHE A 69 -6.31 -18.08 6.43
N SER A 70 -4.98 -18.12 6.38
CA SER A 70 -4.14 -18.87 7.32
C SER A 70 -2.91 -18.07 7.74
N GLU A 71 -2.63 -18.02 9.05
CA GLU A 71 -1.43 -17.33 9.60
C GLU A 71 -0.19 -18.25 9.68
N LEU A 72 -0.36 -19.56 9.82
CA LEU A 72 0.75 -20.50 10.13
C LEU A 72 1.09 -21.49 9.03
N CYS A 73 0.17 -21.80 8.12
CA CYS A 73 0.40 -22.84 7.11
C CYS A 73 0.94 -22.31 5.79
N ASP A 74 1.41 -21.06 5.76
CA ASP A 74 2.00 -20.40 4.58
C ASP A 74 1.15 -20.59 3.30
N TYR A 75 -0.17 -20.68 3.50
CA TYR A 75 -1.13 -20.91 2.45
C TYR A 75 -1.72 -19.57 2.05
N GLN A 76 -1.18 -19.03 0.98
CA GLN A 76 -1.94 -18.14 0.13
C GLN A 76 -2.90 -19.01 -0.68
N ASP A 77 -4.19 -18.70 -0.60
CA ASP A 77 -5.22 -19.36 -1.39
C ASP A 77 -4.80 -19.35 -2.88
N PRO A 78 -4.68 -20.51 -3.55
CA PRO A 78 -4.45 -20.56 -4.99
C PRO A 78 -5.66 -20.04 -5.79
N ASN A 79 -6.80 -19.73 -5.14
CA ASN A 79 -7.99 -19.14 -5.75
C ASN A 79 -8.74 -18.15 -4.82
N PRO A 80 -8.27 -16.90 -4.65
CA PRO A 80 -9.11 -15.82 -4.11
C PRO A 80 -10.33 -15.53 -5.01
N SER A 81 -10.24 -15.98 -6.27
CA SER A 81 -11.34 -16.14 -7.22
C SER A 81 -10.90 -17.16 -8.27
N ALA A 82 -11.68 -18.23 -8.44
CA ALA A 82 -11.40 -19.33 -9.37
C ALA A 82 -10.98 -18.82 -10.76
N GLY A 83 -9.67 -18.83 -11.05
CA GLY A 83 -9.11 -18.60 -12.40
C GLY A 83 -8.16 -17.40 -12.62
N ARG A 84 -7.64 -16.73 -11.59
CA ARG A 84 -6.65 -15.64 -11.77
C ARG A 84 -5.21 -16.12 -11.67
N ARG A 85 -4.36 -15.53 -12.52
CA ARG A 85 -2.99 -15.96 -12.86
C ARG A 85 -2.09 -15.97 -11.61
N HIS A 86 -1.02 -16.77 -11.65
CA HIS A 86 0.06 -16.82 -10.65
C HIS A 86 0.81 -15.47 -10.40
N SER A 87 0.30 -14.33 -10.89
CA SER A 87 0.88 -12.99 -10.79
C SER A 87 -0.21 -11.95 -11.10
N PRO A 88 -0.74 -11.19 -10.11
CA PRO A 88 -1.74 -10.19 -10.38
C PRO A 88 -1.17 -9.03 -11.21
N VAL A 89 -1.89 -8.62 -12.25
CA VAL A 89 -1.59 -7.44 -13.06
C VAL A 89 -2.54 -6.33 -12.63
N PHE A 90 -1.98 -5.26 -12.08
CA PHE A 90 -2.73 -4.08 -11.63
C PHE A 90 -2.17 -2.82 -12.27
N VAL A 91 -2.93 -1.74 -12.26
CA VAL A 91 -2.53 -0.43 -12.82
C VAL A 91 -2.58 0.65 -11.73
N LYS A 92 -1.72 1.68 -11.78
CA LYS A 92 -1.89 2.88 -10.94
C LYS A 92 -2.48 4.03 -11.72
N LEU A 93 -3.73 4.34 -11.43
CA LEU A 93 -4.42 5.52 -11.95
C LEU A 93 -4.04 6.73 -11.09
N TRP A 94 -2.83 7.22 -11.31
CA TRP A 94 -2.22 8.30 -10.53
C TRP A 94 -2.92 9.63 -10.80
N GLU A 95 -3.36 10.30 -9.72
CA GLU A 95 -4.12 11.56 -9.74
C GLU A 95 -5.53 11.51 -10.35
N TRP A 96 -6.06 10.32 -10.67
CA TRP A 96 -7.43 10.20 -11.18
C TRP A 96 -8.46 10.43 -10.05
N ASN A 97 -9.61 11.01 -10.41
CA ASN A 97 -10.75 11.08 -9.50
C ASN A 97 -11.49 9.74 -9.43
N TYR A 98 -12.25 9.52 -8.37
CA TYR A 98 -12.90 8.24 -8.10
C TYR A 98 -13.98 7.87 -9.12
N ALA A 99 -14.65 8.86 -9.73
CA ALA A 99 -15.66 8.62 -10.77
C ALA A 99 -15.03 8.07 -12.06
N ASP A 100 -13.90 8.64 -12.49
CA ASP A 100 -13.17 8.15 -13.66
C ASP A 100 -12.59 6.75 -13.41
N ILE A 101 -12.08 6.48 -12.20
CA ILE A 101 -11.60 5.13 -11.83
C ILE A 101 -12.76 4.12 -11.87
N SER A 102 -13.94 4.48 -11.33
CA SER A 102 -15.13 3.63 -11.34
C SER A 102 -15.55 3.25 -12.75
N LYS A 103 -15.50 4.21 -13.68
CA LYS A 103 -15.79 3.99 -15.09
C LYS A 103 -14.73 3.11 -15.75
N GLU A 104 -13.45 3.39 -15.52
CA GLU A 104 -12.34 2.62 -16.07
C GLU A 104 -12.38 1.15 -15.60
N CYS A 105 -12.79 0.90 -14.34
CA CYS A 105 -13.00 -0.44 -13.82
C CYS A 105 -14.06 -1.23 -14.60
N GLN A 106 -15.20 -0.61 -14.90
CA GLN A 106 -16.31 -1.23 -15.62
C GLN A 106 -16.03 -1.38 -17.13
N ASP A 107 -15.55 -0.31 -17.74
CA ASP A 107 -15.44 -0.21 -19.20
C ASP A 107 -14.18 -0.88 -19.74
N PHE A 108 -13.12 -0.95 -18.94
CA PHE A 108 -11.81 -1.39 -19.42
C PHE A 108 -11.13 -2.42 -18.52
N LEU A 109 -10.83 -2.11 -17.25
CA LEU A 109 -9.97 -2.94 -16.41
C LEU A 109 -10.57 -4.32 -16.15
N GLY A 110 -11.84 -4.39 -15.74
CA GLY A 110 -12.56 -5.64 -15.53
C GLY A 110 -12.63 -6.48 -16.82
N PRO A 111 -13.18 -5.95 -17.93
CA PRO A 111 -13.25 -6.66 -19.21
C PRO A 111 -11.89 -7.14 -19.77
N ASN A 112 -10.80 -6.42 -19.48
CA ASN A 112 -9.46 -6.78 -19.93
C ASN A 112 -8.66 -7.62 -18.91
N GLY A 113 -9.29 -8.01 -17.79
CA GLY A 113 -8.71 -8.94 -16.82
C GLY A 113 -7.56 -8.36 -16.01
N PHE A 114 -7.60 -7.06 -15.69
CA PHE A 114 -6.77 -6.49 -14.63
C PHE A 114 -7.27 -6.98 -13.27
N ASP A 115 -6.34 -7.36 -12.40
CA ASP A 115 -6.65 -7.91 -11.09
C ASP A 115 -6.94 -6.80 -10.06
N ALA A 116 -6.27 -5.65 -10.18
CA ALA A 116 -6.46 -4.53 -9.26
C ALA A 116 -6.20 -3.15 -9.89
N VAL A 117 -6.61 -2.10 -9.17
CA VAL A 117 -6.25 -0.70 -9.43
C VAL A 117 -5.64 -0.08 -8.18
N GLN A 118 -4.46 0.52 -8.31
CA GLN A 118 -3.89 1.37 -7.29
C GLN A 118 -4.35 2.81 -7.46
N VAL A 119 -4.88 3.38 -6.38
CA VAL A 119 -5.28 4.78 -6.30
C VAL A 119 -4.18 5.64 -5.69
N SER A 120 -4.28 6.96 -5.84
CA SER A 120 -3.45 7.90 -5.09
C SER A 120 -3.87 7.93 -3.62
N PRO A 121 -3.08 8.51 -2.69
CA PRO A 121 -3.47 8.58 -1.29
C PRO A 121 -4.88 9.15 -1.11
N VAL A 122 -5.67 8.45 -0.29
CA VAL A 122 -7.11 8.70 -0.12
C VAL A 122 -7.40 9.63 1.07
N THR A 123 -6.42 9.81 1.96
CA THR A 123 -6.54 10.65 3.14
C THR A 123 -6.60 12.13 2.77
N GLU A 124 -7.30 12.92 3.58
CA GLU A 124 -7.27 14.37 3.50
C GLU A 124 -5.83 14.85 3.64
N HIS A 125 -5.47 15.79 2.78
CA HIS A 125 -4.10 16.24 2.65
C HIS A 125 -4.01 17.76 2.61
N LYS A 126 -2.79 18.30 2.66
CA LYS A 126 -2.58 19.74 2.55
C LYS A 126 -3.06 20.29 1.22
N LEU A 127 -3.46 21.56 1.21
CA LEU A 127 -3.82 22.28 -0.01
C LEU A 127 -2.60 22.49 -0.94
N GLY A 128 -2.89 22.53 -2.25
CA GLY A 128 -1.94 22.88 -3.30
C GLY A 128 -2.13 22.05 -4.57
N PRO A 129 -1.75 22.58 -5.74
CA PRO A 129 -1.94 21.90 -7.03
C PRO A 129 -0.90 20.81 -7.30
N GLN A 130 0.18 20.75 -6.53
CA GLN A 130 1.24 19.78 -6.75
C GLN A 130 0.73 18.37 -6.40
N TRP A 131 1.11 17.37 -7.18
CA TRP A 131 0.74 15.97 -6.94
C TRP A 131 1.17 15.49 -5.53
N TRP A 132 2.36 15.90 -5.08
CA TRP A 132 2.94 15.48 -3.80
C TRP A 132 2.18 16.02 -2.60
N THR A 133 1.23 16.95 -2.78
CA THR A 133 0.41 17.40 -1.65
C THR A 133 -0.41 16.27 -1.06
N LYS A 134 -0.81 15.26 -1.84
CA LYS A 134 -1.48 14.04 -1.35
C LYS A 134 -0.63 13.21 -0.40
N TYR A 135 0.69 13.32 -0.50
CA TYR A 135 1.66 12.66 0.37
C TYR A 135 1.94 13.48 1.64
N GLN A 136 1.01 14.35 2.03
CA GLN A 136 1.10 15.17 3.24
C GLN A 136 -0.27 15.20 3.91
N PRO A 137 -0.64 14.11 4.64
CA PRO A 137 -1.91 13.99 5.32
C PRO A 137 -2.10 15.06 6.40
N VAL A 138 -3.34 15.51 6.59
CA VAL A 138 -3.72 16.49 7.63
C VAL A 138 -4.86 15.98 8.52
N SER A 139 -5.47 14.86 8.15
CA SER A 139 -6.40 14.08 8.95
C SER A 139 -6.50 12.67 8.34
N PHE A 140 -7.20 11.75 9.00
CA PHE A 140 -7.50 10.44 8.42
C PHE A 140 -8.85 10.41 7.67
N SER A 141 -9.52 11.55 7.46
CA SER A 141 -10.69 11.63 6.57
C SER A 141 -10.35 11.09 5.18
N LEU A 142 -11.28 10.38 4.53
CA LEU A 142 -11.08 9.82 3.18
C LEU A 142 -11.53 10.76 2.05
N SER A 143 -11.70 12.05 2.38
CA SER A 143 -12.01 13.12 1.44
C SER A 143 -10.71 13.76 0.95
N SER A 144 -10.39 13.54 -0.34
CA SER A 144 -9.15 14.01 -0.97
C SER A 144 -9.44 14.76 -2.26
N ARG A 145 -8.38 15.23 -2.94
CA ARG A 145 -8.51 15.79 -4.30
C ARG A 145 -9.15 14.82 -5.31
N SER A 146 -9.20 13.52 -5.04
CA SER A 146 -9.86 12.53 -5.92
C SER A 146 -11.37 12.42 -5.72
N GLY A 147 -11.94 12.95 -4.63
CA GLY A 147 -13.38 12.88 -4.32
C GLY A 147 -13.66 12.73 -2.82
N SER A 148 -14.94 12.66 -2.47
CA SER A 148 -15.38 12.48 -1.07
C SER A 148 -15.21 11.03 -0.58
N THR A 149 -15.48 10.80 0.70
CA THR A 149 -15.53 9.45 1.29
C THR A 149 -16.58 8.58 0.60
N GLU A 150 -17.73 9.15 0.24
CA GLU A 150 -18.82 8.45 -0.45
C GLU A 150 -18.41 8.09 -1.87
N ASP A 151 -17.75 9.01 -2.59
CA ASP A 151 -17.20 8.75 -3.93
C ASP A 151 -16.16 7.62 -3.88
N PHE A 152 -15.30 7.60 -2.85
CA PHE A 152 -14.30 6.55 -2.65
C PHE A 152 -14.97 5.18 -2.42
N ALA A 153 -15.94 5.11 -1.52
CA ALA A 153 -16.66 3.86 -1.23
C ALA A 153 -17.43 3.34 -2.45
N ALA A 154 -18.07 4.24 -3.21
CA ALA A 154 -18.75 3.88 -4.46
C ALA A 154 -17.76 3.34 -5.51
N MET A 155 -16.57 3.92 -5.62
CA MET A 155 -15.51 3.43 -6.51
C MET A 155 -15.01 2.05 -6.10
N VAL A 156 -14.76 1.82 -4.80
CA VAL A 156 -14.36 0.51 -4.29
C VAL A 156 -15.41 -0.55 -4.62
N ALA A 157 -16.69 -0.28 -4.33
CA ALA A 157 -17.77 -1.21 -4.63
C ALA A 157 -17.92 -1.51 -6.12
N THR A 158 -17.79 -0.47 -6.96
CA THR A 158 -17.88 -0.59 -8.42
C THR A 158 -16.73 -1.41 -9.02
N CYS A 159 -15.51 -1.12 -8.61
CA CYS A 159 -14.33 -1.85 -9.08
C CYS A 159 -14.43 -3.32 -8.66
N ARG A 160 -14.77 -3.61 -7.41
CA ARG A 160 -14.93 -4.99 -6.92
C ARG A 160 -16.05 -5.75 -7.62
N ALA A 161 -17.17 -5.10 -7.92
CA ALA A 161 -18.25 -5.70 -8.72
C ALA A 161 -17.80 -6.02 -10.16
N SER A 162 -16.81 -5.30 -10.68
CA SER A 162 -16.15 -5.57 -11.97
C SER A 162 -14.99 -6.56 -11.86
N GLY A 163 -14.78 -7.14 -10.68
CA GLY A 163 -13.66 -8.03 -10.37
C GLY A 163 -12.32 -7.31 -10.25
N VAL A 164 -12.26 -5.99 -10.06
CA VAL A 164 -11.00 -5.27 -9.91
C VAL A 164 -10.82 -4.90 -8.44
N GLU A 165 -9.78 -5.46 -7.81
CA GLU A 165 -9.43 -5.14 -6.43
C GLU A 165 -8.86 -3.72 -6.31
N VAL A 166 -8.88 -3.14 -5.11
CA VAL A 166 -8.37 -1.77 -4.88
C VAL A 166 -7.13 -1.80 -3.99
N ILE A 167 -6.05 -1.22 -4.49
CA ILE A 167 -4.81 -0.97 -3.74
C ILE A 167 -4.81 0.49 -3.27
N VAL A 168 -4.86 0.70 -1.95
CA VAL A 168 -4.72 2.05 -1.37
C VAL A 168 -3.25 2.38 -1.12
N ASP A 169 -2.86 3.59 -1.49
CA ASP A 169 -1.58 4.19 -1.16
C ASP A 169 -1.64 4.73 0.28
N LEU A 170 -1.18 3.92 1.24
CA LEU A 170 -1.30 4.15 2.67
C LEU A 170 -0.13 4.99 3.19
N ILE A 171 -0.46 6.08 3.88
CA ILE A 171 0.52 6.96 4.53
C ILE A 171 0.26 6.94 6.03
N ILE A 172 1.15 6.28 6.76
CA ILE A 172 1.09 6.17 8.23
C ILE A 172 2.43 6.52 8.90
N ASN A 173 3.48 6.79 8.13
CA ASN A 173 4.77 7.25 8.68
C ASN A 173 4.70 8.69 9.19
N HIS A 174 4.03 9.60 8.47
CA HIS A 174 4.15 11.05 8.69
C HIS A 174 2.88 11.83 8.38
N ILE A 175 2.90 13.13 8.68
CA ILE A 175 1.85 14.10 8.32
C ILE A 175 2.41 15.27 7.51
N ALA A 176 1.54 16.23 7.18
CA ALA A 176 1.92 17.44 6.47
C ALA A 176 2.91 18.32 7.24
N THR A 177 3.87 18.87 6.51
CA THR A 177 4.59 20.06 6.95
C THR A 177 3.63 21.26 7.07
N PRO A 178 3.83 22.15 8.06
CA PRO A 178 2.96 23.31 8.23
C PRO A 178 2.98 24.23 7.00
N CYS A 179 1.84 24.88 6.75
CA CYS A 179 1.72 26.03 5.87
C CYS A 179 2.63 27.18 6.33
N LYS A 180 2.77 28.22 5.50
CA LYS A 180 3.69 29.33 5.79
C LYS A 180 3.38 29.99 7.13
N GLU A 181 2.11 30.14 7.46
CA GLU A 181 1.59 30.78 8.68
C GLU A 181 1.83 29.92 9.92
N GLY A 182 1.94 28.60 9.77
CA GLY A 182 2.23 27.66 10.85
C GLY A 182 3.71 27.32 11.01
N ARG A 183 4.61 27.90 10.20
CA ARG A 183 6.06 27.67 10.34
C ARG A 183 6.59 28.45 11.53
N GLY A 184 7.27 27.76 12.44
CA GLY A 184 7.82 28.37 13.66
C GLY A 184 6.77 28.72 14.72
N THR A 185 5.50 28.38 14.50
CA THR A 185 4.47 28.48 15.53
C THR A 185 4.52 27.25 16.43
N THR A 186 4.59 27.46 17.74
CA THR A 186 4.52 26.38 18.75
C THR A 186 3.08 26.01 19.11
N GLU A 187 2.15 26.94 18.87
CA GLU A 187 0.73 26.84 19.21
C GLU A 187 -0.16 27.21 18.02
N GLY A 188 -1.40 26.72 18.05
CA GLY A 188 -2.41 26.99 17.03
C GLY A 188 -2.32 26.07 15.80
N MET A 189 -3.34 26.19 14.96
CA MET A 189 -3.51 25.42 13.72
C MET A 189 -3.97 26.35 12.59
N PRO A 190 -3.09 27.27 12.12
CA PRO A 190 -3.47 28.29 11.14
C PRO A 190 -3.65 27.72 9.72
N CYS A 191 -3.27 26.47 9.50
CA CYS A 191 -3.31 25.83 8.20
C CYS A 191 -4.63 25.11 7.98
N VAL A 192 -5.09 25.08 6.72
CA VAL A 192 -6.35 24.43 6.33
C VAL A 192 -6.06 23.30 5.35
N GLY A 193 -6.66 22.15 5.63
CA GLY A 193 -6.63 20.94 4.83
C GLY A 193 -7.59 20.96 3.65
N TRP A 194 -7.49 19.95 2.78
CA TRP A 194 -8.34 19.81 1.60
C TRP A 194 -9.84 19.78 1.93
N ASN A 195 -10.21 19.14 3.03
CA ASN A 195 -11.58 18.99 3.50
C ASN A 195 -11.92 19.97 4.65
N GLY A 196 -11.09 21.00 4.84
CA GLY A 196 -11.30 22.04 5.83
C GLY A 196 -10.71 21.76 7.22
N SER A 197 -10.06 20.61 7.44
CA SER A 197 -9.44 20.31 8.74
C SER A 197 -8.34 21.30 9.06
N LEU A 198 -8.32 21.80 10.29
CA LEU A 198 -7.25 22.69 10.74
C LEU A 198 -6.03 21.87 11.16
N TYR A 199 -4.84 22.36 10.80
CA TYR A 199 -3.58 21.76 11.23
C TYR A 199 -2.50 22.82 11.44
N GLY A 200 -1.40 22.44 12.08
CA GLY A 200 -0.25 23.28 12.38
C GLY A 200 1.04 22.48 12.40
N ASN A 201 2.10 23.02 13.01
CA ASN A 201 3.32 22.26 13.19
C ASN A 201 3.10 21.13 14.19
N ARG A 202 3.15 19.87 13.75
CA ARG A 202 2.93 18.67 14.58
C ARG A 202 1.59 18.70 15.34
N ARG A 203 0.57 19.27 14.71
CA ARG A 203 -0.76 19.48 15.30
C ARG A 203 -1.84 19.24 14.27
N LEU A 204 -2.78 18.37 14.59
CA LEU A 204 -3.96 18.11 13.77
C LEU A 204 -5.22 18.35 14.61
N ALA A 205 -6.18 19.09 14.09
CA ALA A 205 -7.52 19.16 14.71
C ALA A 205 -8.25 17.81 14.59
N GLY A 206 -7.88 17.02 13.58
CA GLY A 206 -8.62 15.84 13.16
C GLY A 206 -9.91 16.20 12.42
N ALA A 207 -10.38 15.30 11.58
CA ALA A 207 -11.66 15.44 10.87
C ALA A 207 -12.77 14.63 11.53
N ARG A 208 -12.42 13.65 12.38
CA ARG A 208 -13.31 12.57 12.83
C ARG A 208 -13.32 12.38 14.34
N GLY A 209 -12.72 13.32 15.07
CA GLY A 209 -12.71 13.39 16.54
C GLY A 209 -11.75 12.44 17.23
N TRP A 210 -11.30 11.38 16.56
CA TRP A 210 -10.30 10.44 17.07
C TRP A 210 -8.92 10.60 16.42
N ASP A 211 -8.83 11.38 15.34
CA ASP A 211 -7.63 11.63 14.54
C ASP A 211 -7.00 13.00 14.81
N SER A 212 -7.32 13.59 15.97
CA SER A 212 -6.64 14.80 16.46
C SER A 212 -5.28 14.43 17.05
N ALA A 213 -4.29 15.29 16.87
CA ALA A 213 -2.95 15.04 17.35
C ALA A 213 -2.25 16.30 17.86
N SER A 214 -1.47 16.12 18.91
CA SER A 214 -0.59 17.13 19.50
C SER A 214 0.88 16.73 19.29
N PRO A 215 1.82 17.67 19.49
CA PRO A 215 3.23 17.45 19.15
C PRO A 215 3.88 16.25 19.84
N GLU A 216 3.39 15.86 21.00
CA GLU A 216 3.85 14.73 21.81
C GLU A 216 3.58 13.38 21.13
N LEU A 217 2.71 13.32 20.13
CA LEU A 217 2.43 12.11 19.36
C LEU A 217 3.42 11.87 18.21
N PHE A 218 4.37 12.77 18.01
CA PHE A 218 5.36 12.69 16.93
C PHE A 218 6.76 12.45 17.50
N ASN A 219 7.64 11.80 16.74
CA ASN A 219 9.05 11.69 17.11
C ASN A 219 9.69 13.08 17.11
N HIS A 220 10.38 13.45 18.18
CA HIS A 220 10.89 14.79 18.40
C HIS A 220 12.24 14.79 19.14
N LEU A 221 12.95 15.92 19.13
CA LEU A 221 14.17 16.09 19.93
C LEU A 221 13.83 16.16 21.42
N GLU A 222 14.79 15.83 22.28
CA GLU A 222 14.61 15.87 23.74
C GLU A 222 14.25 17.28 24.25
N ASP A 223 14.82 18.31 23.61
CA ASP A 223 14.69 19.73 23.95
C ASP A 223 13.68 20.49 23.07
N SER A 224 13.01 19.82 22.11
CA SER A 224 12.03 20.46 21.24
C SER A 224 10.95 19.50 20.77
N LEU A 225 9.69 19.79 21.11
CA LEU A 225 8.51 19.11 20.56
C LEU A 225 8.19 19.51 19.11
N MET A 226 8.86 20.53 18.59
CA MET A 226 8.54 21.13 17.28
C MET A 226 9.48 20.68 16.17
N GLU A 227 10.58 20.03 16.53
CA GLU A 227 11.67 19.64 15.66
C GLU A 227 12.10 18.20 15.94
N ASN A 228 12.75 17.61 14.95
CA ASN A 228 13.32 16.27 15.03
C ASN A 228 14.59 16.23 14.15
N CYS A 229 15.36 15.14 14.25
CA CYS A 229 16.34 14.85 13.22
C CYS A 229 15.67 14.75 11.84
N VAL A 230 16.43 15.00 10.77
CA VAL A 230 15.91 15.03 9.41
C VAL A 230 16.70 14.05 8.54
N VAL A 231 15.98 13.22 7.79
CA VAL A 231 16.57 12.44 6.69
C VAL A 231 16.27 13.17 5.39
N GLY A 232 17.31 13.75 4.78
CA GLY A 232 17.16 14.56 3.57
C GLY A 232 18.21 15.67 3.48
N PRO A 233 18.16 16.53 2.45
CA PRO A 233 19.20 17.54 2.24
C PRO A 233 19.49 18.38 3.51
N PRO A 234 20.77 18.56 3.90
CA PRO A 234 21.98 18.23 3.14
C PRO A 234 22.51 16.80 3.31
N SER A 235 22.00 15.99 4.25
CA SER A 235 22.51 14.64 4.52
C SER A 235 21.40 13.59 4.53
N TRP A 236 21.57 12.57 3.70
CA TRP A 236 20.66 11.42 3.64
C TRP A 236 20.97 10.36 4.71
N THR A 237 21.84 10.67 5.66
CA THR A 237 22.19 9.80 6.78
C THR A 237 21.22 9.95 7.95
N CYS A 238 21.03 8.88 8.70
CA CYS A 238 20.17 8.82 9.88
C CYS A 238 20.93 9.14 11.18
N LYS A 239 20.31 8.97 12.37
CA LYS A 239 20.89 9.37 13.67
C LYS A 239 22.31 8.83 13.92
N ALA A 240 22.63 7.66 13.37
CA ALA A 240 23.94 7.02 13.51
C ALA A 240 24.99 7.44 12.46
N GLY A 241 24.70 8.42 11.59
CA GLY A 241 25.58 8.76 10.46
C GLY A 241 25.61 7.68 9.36
N SER A 242 24.76 6.66 9.48
CA SER A 242 24.57 5.57 8.53
C SER A 242 23.29 5.77 7.72
N ILE A 243 23.22 5.17 6.53
CA ILE A 243 21.98 5.00 5.75
C ILE A 243 21.37 3.61 6.06
N ASP A 244 21.87 2.94 7.10
CA ASP A 244 21.34 1.66 7.52
C ASP A 244 19.93 1.85 8.11
N VAL A 245 18.96 1.38 7.34
CA VAL A 245 17.53 1.37 7.67
C VAL A 245 17.14 0.05 8.34
N THR A 246 18.02 -0.96 8.33
CA THR A 246 17.76 -2.28 8.92
C THR A 246 17.83 -2.26 10.45
N ASP A 247 18.60 -1.32 11.02
CA ASP A 247 18.68 -1.09 12.47
C ASP A 247 17.63 -0.09 12.99
N CYS A 248 16.76 0.40 12.09
CA CYS A 248 15.72 1.39 12.37
C CYS A 248 16.24 2.74 12.90
N SER A 249 17.53 3.05 12.70
CA SER A 249 18.12 4.35 13.08
C SER A 249 17.49 5.53 12.34
N CYS A 250 16.85 5.26 11.21
CA CYS A 250 16.12 6.21 10.38
C CYS A 250 14.63 6.35 10.74
N CYS A 251 14.06 5.41 11.51
CA CYS A 251 12.61 5.31 11.69
C CYS A 251 11.98 6.35 12.62
N SER A 252 12.81 7.22 13.20
CA SER A 252 12.37 8.23 14.16
C SER A 252 12.85 9.62 13.78
N CYS A 253 13.11 9.84 12.49
CA CYS A 253 13.53 11.11 11.91
C CYS A 253 12.53 11.57 10.87
N ASP A 254 12.37 12.88 10.76
CA ASP A 254 11.50 13.50 9.77
C ASP A 254 12.10 13.34 8.37
N PHE A 255 11.51 12.47 7.55
CA PHE A 255 11.87 12.37 6.14
C PHE A 255 11.48 13.66 5.42
N LEU A 256 12.45 14.37 4.83
CA LEU A 256 12.24 15.66 4.17
C LEU A 256 11.46 16.69 5.04
N LYS A 257 11.66 16.65 6.36
CA LYS A 257 10.97 17.50 7.36
C LYS A 257 9.46 17.23 7.52
N LEU A 258 8.96 16.12 6.99
CA LEU A 258 7.61 15.65 7.25
C LEU A 258 7.55 15.18 8.70
N PRO A 259 6.65 15.74 9.54
CA PRO A 259 6.59 15.33 10.93
C PRO A 259 6.26 13.84 11.07
N ASP A 260 7.19 13.13 11.68
CA ASP A 260 7.20 11.68 11.81
C ASP A 260 6.40 11.22 13.03
N TRP A 261 5.45 10.30 12.85
CA TRP A 261 4.64 9.79 13.96
C TRP A 261 5.51 8.98 14.94
N ASN A 262 5.25 9.12 16.24
CA ASN A 262 5.82 8.21 17.22
C ASN A 262 4.95 6.95 17.31
N THR A 263 5.19 6.01 16.40
CA THR A 263 4.45 4.75 16.23
C THR A 263 4.60 3.77 17.40
N ALA A 264 5.54 4.01 18.33
CA ALA A 264 5.64 3.26 19.58
C ALA A 264 4.53 3.63 20.59
N LEU A 265 3.87 4.78 20.42
CA LEU A 265 2.84 5.24 21.35
C LEU A 265 1.50 4.52 21.09
N PRO A 266 0.83 4.01 22.14
CA PRO A 266 -0.47 3.36 22.00
C PRO A 266 -1.53 4.23 21.32
N ALA A 267 -1.52 5.54 21.57
CA ALA A 267 -2.48 6.46 20.94
C ALA A 267 -2.30 6.55 19.42
N VAL A 268 -1.07 6.62 18.93
CA VAL A 268 -0.76 6.63 17.48
C VAL A 268 -1.09 5.28 16.86
N HIS A 269 -0.72 4.20 17.55
CA HIS A 269 -1.04 2.84 17.14
C HIS A 269 -2.57 2.63 16.99
N ASP A 270 -3.36 3.09 17.95
CA ASP A 270 -4.82 3.02 17.90
C ASP A 270 -5.41 3.86 16.74
N MET A 271 -4.85 5.03 16.45
CA MET A 271 -5.26 5.83 15.29
C MET A 271 -5.00 5.10 13.98
N HIS A 272 -3.79 4.57 13.80
CA HIS A 272 -3.42 3.83 12.59
C HIS A 272 -4.25 2.56 12.44
N MET A 273 -4.45 1.79 13.52
CA MET A 273 -5.33 0.62 13.53
C MET A 273 -6.75 0.97 13.09
N ARG A 274 -7.34 2.05 13.62
CA ARG A 274 -8.69 2.49 13.21
C ARG A 274 -8.71 2.84 11.73
N HIS A 275 -7.73 3.61 11.25
CA HIS A 275 -7.66 4.00 9.85
C HIS A 275 -7.59 2.80 8.90
N VAL A 276 -6.70 1.83 9.17
CA VAL A 276 -6.54 0.65 8.31
C VAL A 276 -7.76 -0.28 8.36
N GLN A 277 -8.42 -0.38 9.53
CA GLN A 277 -9.67 -1.14 9.67
C GLN A 277 -10.82 -0.52 8.91
N GLU A 278 -10.94 0.81 8.88
CA GLU A 278 -11.98 1.50 8.11
C GLU A 278 -11.77 1.37 6.60
N LEU A 279 -10.52 1.44 6.12
CA LEU A 279 -10.21 1.16 4.72
C LEU A 279 -10.68 -0.26 4.35
N HIS A 280 -10.35 -1.25 5.20
CA HIS A 280 -10.79 -2.62 5.01
C HIS A 280 -12.31 -2.72 5.05
N ASP A 281 -12.97 -2.11 6.04
CA ASP A 281 -14.42 -2.10 6.20
C ASP A 281 -15.17 -1.42 5.05
N ILE A 282 -14.53 -0.56 4.25
CA ILE A 282 -15.12 -0.01 3.01
C ILE A 282 -15.05 -1.02 1.86
N GLY A 283 -14.09 -1.94 1.87
CA GLY A 283 -13.88 -2.94 0.84
C GLY A 283 -12.45 -2.99 0.29
N VAL A 284 -11.51 -2.23 0.85
CA VAL A 284 -10.11 -2.28 0.42
C VAL A 284 -9.48 -3.58 0.90
N THR A 285 -8.79 -4.30 0.02
CA THR A 285 -8.15 -5.58 0.33
C THR A 285 -6.64 -5.58 0.08
N MET A 286 -6.12 -4.51 -0.52
CA MET A 286 -4.71 -4.41 -0.87
C MET A 286 -4.11 -3.05 -0.51
N LEU A 287 -2.82 -3.03 -0.18
CA LEU A 287 -2.10 -1.81 0.22
C LEU A 287 -0.75 -1.66 -0.48
N ARG A 288 -0.42 -0.41 -0.82
CA ARG A 288 0.95 0.09 -0.91
C ARG A 288 1.25 0.82 0.40
N VAL A 289 2.34 0.49 1.06
CA VAL A 289 2.83 1.25 2.23
C VAL A 289 3.87 2.27 1.77
N ASP A 290 3.53 3.56 1.83
CA ASP A 290 4.40 4.69 1.52
C ASP A 290 5.53 4.82 2.55
N LEU A 291 6.74 5.14 2.10
CA LEU A 291 7.91 5.33 2.97
C LEU A 291 8.16 4.21 4.02
N SER A 292 7.70 2.99 3.74
CA SER A 292 7.81 1.85 4.67
C SER A 292 9.23 1.57 5.17
N LEU A 293 10.25 1.96 4.39
CA LEU A 293 11.67 1.91 4.74
C LEU A 293 11.99 2.62 6.06
N PHE A 294 11.24 3.68 6.39
CA PHE A 294 11.40 4.52 7.57
C PHE A 294 10.45 4.10 8.70
N GLU A 295 9.89 2.90 8.66
CA GLU A 295 9.00 2.38 9.69
C GLU A 295 9.56 1.09 10.31
N SER A 296 9.39 0.96 11.62
CA SER A 296 9.76 -0.25 12.38
C SER A 296 8.94 -1.46 11.92
N ILE A 297 9.61 -2.61 11.75
CA ILE A 297 8.95 -3.87 11.40
C ILE A 297 7.90 -4.23 12.46
N ALA A 298 8.25 -4.11 13.74
CA ALA A 298 7.35 -4.50 14.82
C ALA A 298 6.09 -3.63 14.85
N GLU A 299 6.26 -2.31 14.81
CA GLU A 299 5.15 -1.35 14.92
C GLU A 299 4.24 -1.42 13.68
N LEU A 300 4.83 -1.47 12.48
CA LEU A 300 4.07 -1.58 11.24
C LEU A 300 3.30 -2.90 11.17
N SER A 301 3.91 -4.02 11.61
CA SER A 301 3.25 -5.32 11.64
C SER A 301 2.05 -5.35 12.60
N ASN A 302 2.15 -4.66 13.75
CA ASN A 302 1.07 -4.61 14.74
C ASN A 302 -0.15 -3.82 14.22
N VAL A 303 0.05 -2.86 13.31
CA VAL A 303 -1.02 -2.12 12.64
C VAL A 303 -1.62 -2.94 11.50
N LEU A 304 -0.78 -3.39 10.55
CA LEU A 304 -1.25 -3.99 9.31
C LEU A 304 -1.87 -5.36 9.52
N ASN A 305 -1.35 -6.17 10.44
CA ASN A 305 -1.85 -7.52 10.67
C ASN A 305 -3.17 -7.54 11.47
N THR A 306 -3.81 -6.40 11.72
CA THR A 306 -5.13 -6.36 12.38
C THR A 306 -6.30 -6.74 11.46
N VAL A 307 -6.04 -6.85 10.15
CA VAL A 307 -7.04 -7.24 9.15
C VAL A 307 -6.43 -8.25 8.15
N PRO A 308 -7.25 -9.10 7.51
CA PRO A 308 -6.76 -10.13 6.61
C PRO A 308 -6.57 -9.59 5.18
N TRP A 309 -5.53 -8.78 4.95
CA TRP A 309 -5.22 -8.26 3.61
C TRP A 309 -5.00 -9.36 2.57
N HIS A 310 -5.50 -9.17 1.35
CA HIS A 310 -5.16 -10.02 0.20
C HIS A 310 -3.71 -9.79 -0.25
N PHE A 311 -3.25 -8.53 -0.21
CA PHE A 311 -1.91 -8.19 -0.66
C PHE A 311 -1.41 -6.89 -0.02
N VAL A 312 -0.18 -6.90 0.47
CA VAL A 312 0.53 -5.70 0.92
C VAL A 312 1.87 -5.66 0.22
N TYR A 313 2.23 -4.50 -0.31
CA TYR A 313 3.59 -4.25 -0.75
C TYR A 313 4.12 -2.93 -0.19
N GLN A 314 5.43 -2.93 -0.06
CA GLN A 314 6.22 -1.91 0.58
C GLN A 314 6.89 -1.05 -0.46
N GLU A 315 6.79 0.26 -0.30
CA GLU A 315 7.70 1.14 -1.00
C GLU A 315 9.14 0.85 -0.56
N TRP A 316 9.91 0.24 -1.47
CA TRP A 316 11.33 0.00 -1.29
C TRP A 316 12.15 0.72 -2.37
N TRP A 317 13.39 1.07 -2.02
CA TRP A 317 14.30 1.83 -2.88
C TRP A 317 15.58 1.04 -3.17
N TRP A 318 16.66 1.23 -2.42
CA TRP A 318 17.99 0.74 -2.81
C TRP A 318 18.73 0.02 -1.69
N GLU A 319 18.22 0.13 -0.48
CA GLU A 319 18.81 -0.42 0.72
C GLU A 319 18.60 -1.93 0.76
N ALA A 320 19.57 -2.66 1.32
CA ALA A 320 19.42 -4.08 1.55
C ALA A 320 18.24 -4.30 2.52
N PRO A 321 17.18 -5.00 2.11
CA PRO A 321 16.09 -5.30 3.02
C PRO A 321 16.51 -6.34 4.04
N ASP A 322 15.94 -6.25 5.24
CA ASP A 322 15.87 -7.40 6.13
C ASP A 322 15.09 -8.52 5.40
N PRO A 323 15.71 -9.69 5.14
CA PRO A 323 15.06 -10.76 4.40
C PRO A 323 13.80 -11.30 5.09
N MET A 324 13.61 -11.08 6.40
CA MET A 324 12.44 -11.53 7.14
C MET A 324 11.29 -10.53 7.13
N ARG A 325 11.53 -9.27 6.78
CA ARG A 325 10.51 -8.21 6.80
C ARG A 325 9.30 -8.52 5.92
N HIS A 326 9.49 -9.23 4.79
CA HIS A 326 8.37 -9.63 3.94
C HIS A 326 7.35 -10.52 4.64
N ARG A 327 7.77 -11.33 5.64
CA ARG A 327 6.88 -12.22 6.38
C ARG A 327 5.93 -11.48 7.31
N TYR A 328 6.32 -10.30 7.77
CA TYR A 328 5.56 -9.54 8.75
C TYR A 328 4.76 -8.40 8.13
N ILE A 329 5.25 -7.83 7.01
CA ILE A 329 4.69 -6.63 6.38
C ILE A 329 4.12 -6.94 5.00
N GLY A 330 4.92 -7.51 4.10
CA GLY A 330 4.51 -7.78 2.72
C GLY A 330 5.64 -7.66 1.70
N HIS A 331 5.28 -7.66 0.43
CA HIS A 331 6.23 -7.72 -0.69
C HIS A 331 7.05 -6.43 -0.84
N PHE A 332 8.18 -6.48 -1.51
CA PHE A 332 9.03 -5.32 -1.76
C PHE A 332 8.85 -4.78 -3.18
N ARG A 333 8.82 -3.46 -3.33
CA ARG A 333 9.02 -2.83 -4.64
C ARG A 333 10.48 -2.85 -5.05
N ASP A 334 10.87 -3.83 -5.86
CA ASP A 334 12.23 -3.92 -6.40
C ASP A 334 12.39 -3.00 -7.61
N ILE A 335 12.80 -1.76 -7.34
CA ILE A 335 13.09 -0.79 -8.40
C ILE A 335 14.40 -1.10 -9.13
N THR A 336 15.32 -1.87 -8.56
CA THR A 336 16.60 -2.22 -9.21
C THR A 336 16.34 -3.01 -10.49
N TYR A 337 15.34 -3.90 -10.45
CA TYR A 337 14.93 -4.70 -11.59
C TYR A 337 14.57 -3.82 -12.80
N ARG A 338 13.87 -2.71 -12.55
CA ARG A 338 13.56 -1.71 -13.58
C ARG A 338 14.81 -1.23 -14.29
N TYR A 339 15.84 -0.83 -13.55
CA TYR A 339 17.05 -0.25 -14.14
C TYR A 339 17.84 -1.27 -14.94
N LEU A 340 17.88 -2.53 -14.48
CA LEU A 340 18.50 -3.62 -15.23
C LEU A 340 17.74 -3.84 -16.55
N ILE A 341 16.41 -3.96 -16.51
CA ILE A 341 15.66 -4.27 -17.71
C ILE A 341 15.63 -3.11 -18.71
N THR A 342 15.53 -1.85 -18.25
CA THR A 342 15.62 -0.69 -19.14
C THR A 342 17.03 -0.54 -19.72
N HIS A 343 18.08 -0.88 -18.97
CA HIS A 343 19.44 -0.91 -19.49
C HIS A 343 19.57 -1.88 -20.67
N TYR A 344 19.16 -3.14 -20.50
CA TYR A 344 19.30 -4.14 -21.55
C TYR A 344 18.41 -3.87 -22.76
N LEU A 345 17.15 -3.46 -22.55
CA LEU A 345 16.18 -3.29 -23.62
C LEU A 345 16.27 -1.93 -24.32
N GLY A 346 16.72 -0.88 -23.62
CA GLY A 346 16.73 0.49 -24.14
C GLY A 346 18.12 1.06 -24.46
N ASN A 347 19.15 0.65 -23.73
CA ASN A 347 20.48 1.29 -23.80
C ASN A 347 21.62 0.36 -24.22
N SER A 348 21.33 -0.93 -24.41
CA SER A 348 22.35 -1.94 -24.70
C SER A 348 22.36 -2.38 -26.16
N THR A 349 23.44 -3.05 -26.56
CA THR A 349 23.55 -3.65 -27.91
C THR A 349 22.76 -4.94 -27.99
N LEU A 350 22.30 -5.31 -29.20
CA LEU A 350 21.60 -6.59 -29.45
C LEU A 350 22.35 -7.82 -28.89
N ALA A 351 23.69 -7.78 -28.84
CA ALA A 351 24.52 -8.85 -28.30
C ALA A 351 24.28 -9.13 -26.80
N LYS A 352 23.77 -8.17 -26.02
CA LYS A 352 23.49 -8.31 -24.59
C LYS A 352 22.03 -8.61 -24.27
N LEU A 353 21.13 -8.62 -25.26
CA LEU A 353 19.73 -8.98 -25.03
C LEU A 353 19.53 -10.37 -24.40
N PRO A 354 20.37 -11.39 -24.67
CA PRO A 354 20.26 -12.67 -23.96
C PRO A 354 20.39 -12.54 -22.44
N GLU A 355 21.13 -11.54 -21.92
CA GLU A 355 21.29 -11.30 -20.48
C GLU A 355 19.96 -10.89 -19.83
N ALA A 356 19.09 -10.15 -20.55
CA ALA A 356 17.75 -9.79 -20.07
C ALA A 356 16.87 -11.02 -19.79
N LEU A 357 17.08 -12.11 -20.54
CA LEU A 357 16.38 -13.39 -20.37
C LEU A 357 16.93 -14.21 -19.19
N THR A 358 18.03 -13.79 -18.58
CA THR A 358 18.62 -14.47 -17.40
C THR A 358 18.36 -13.70 -16.10
N LEU A 359 17.85 -12.48 -16.20
CA LEU A 359 17.39 -11.75 -15.03
C LEU A 359 16.24 -12.52 -14.39
N SER A 360 16.29 -12.65 -13.07
CA SER A 360 15.19 -13.19 -12.27
C SER A 360 14.81 -12.26 -11.13
N ARG A 361 15.66 -11.28 -10.79
CA ARG A 361 15.50 -10.30 -9.71
C ARG A 361 16.30 -9.03 -10.03
N GLY A 362 16.01 -7.95 -9.32
CA GLY A 362 16.76 -6.70 -9.39
C GLY A 362 17.83 -6.63 -8.31
N HIS A 363 17.39 -6.59 -7.05
CA HIS A 363 18.25 -6.60 -5.88
C HIS A 363 18.51 -8.04 -5.42
N ASP A 364 19.75 -8.38 -5.03
CA ASP A 364 20.11 -9.78 -4.74
C ASP A 364 19.41 -10.38 -3.52
N GLU A 365 19.15 -9.53 -2.52
CA GLU A 365 18.50 -9.84 -1.26
C GLU A 365 16.96 -9.89 -1.37
N ILE A 366 16.38 -9.38 -2.47
CA ILE A 366 14.94 -9.47 -2.72
C ILE A 366 14.67 -10.70 -3.60
N ARG A 367 13.92 -11.66 -3.05
CA ARG A 367 13.54 -12.85 -3.80
C ARG A 367 12.41 -12.54 -4.77
N PRO A 368 12.36 -13.18 -5.96
CA PRO A 368 11.31 -12.95 -6.95
C PRO A 368 9.91 -13.14 -6.38
N GLU A 369 9.73 -14.18 -5.55
CA GLU A 369 8.47 -14.53 -4.92
C GLU A 369 7.96 -13.48 -3.93
N THR A 370 8.84 -12.57 -3.50
CA THR A 370 8.55 -11.49 -2.54
C THR A 370 8.65 -10.11 -3.18
N SER A 371 8.76 -10.04 -4.50
CA SER A 371 8.99 -8.79 -5.25
C SER A 371 7.74 -8.28 -5.93
N ILE A 372 7.73 -6.98 -6.20
CA ILE A 372 6.91 -6.34 -7.22
C ILE A 372 7.84 -5.59 -8.17
N TYR A 373 7.63 -5.71 -9.48
CA TYR A 373 8.53 -5.13 -10.49
C TYR A 373 7.87 -3.99 -11.29
N PRO A 374 8.12 -2.71 -10.94
CA PRO A 374 7.59 -1.59 -11.70
C PRO A 374 8.47 -1.24 -12.91
N ILE A 375 7.86 -0.97 -14.07
CA ILE A 375 8.58 -0.38 -15.23
C ILE A 375 8.64 1.13 -15.15
N ALA A 376 7.63 1.74 -14.53
CA ALA A 376 7.58 3.16 -14.25
C ALA A 376 6.85 3.37 -12.93
N PHE A 377 7.19 4.43 -12.23
CA PHE A 377 6.45 4.85 -11.05
C PHE A 377 6.51 6.35 -10.90
N HIS A 378 5.57 6.88 -10.11
CA HIS A 378 5.34 8.31 -10.07
C HIS A 378 6.57 9.11 -9.64
N ASP A 379 7.40 8.65 -8.69
CA ASP A 379 8.65 9.34 -8.31
C ASP A 379 9.77 9.13 -9.33
N GLY A 380 9.91 7.91 -9.85
CA GLY A 380 10.93 7.53 -10.81
C GLY A 380 10.69 8.02 -12.24
N ARG A 381 9.95 9.12 -12.42
CA ARG A 381 9.60 9.72 -13.73
C ARG A 381 10.66 10.70 -14.21
N THR A 382 10.70 10.93 -15.53
CA THR A 382 11.61 11.92 -16.14
C THR A 382 10.84 13.07 -16.82
N TRP A 383 11.42 14.27 -16.80
CA TRP A 383 10.84 15.43 -17.50
C TRP A 383 10.92 15.31 -19.02
N LYS A 384 11.95 14.63 -19.54
CA LYS A 384 12.17 14.33 -20.96
C LYS A 384 12.23 12.83 -21.19
N ALA A 385 12.11 12.37 -22.44
CA ALA A 385 12.39 10.98 -22.78
C ALA A 385 13.82 10.62 -22.35
N ASN A 386 13.98 9.49 -21.66
CA ASN A 386 15.26 8.97 -21.22
C ASN A 386 15.22 7.44 -21.32
N PRO A 387 16.03 6.80 -22.18
CA PRO A 387 15.99 5.34 -22.37
C PRO A 387 16.40 4.57 -21.11
N ALA A 388 17.31 5.12 -20.30
CA ALA A 388 17.73 4.50 -19.04
C ALA A 388 16.64 4.51 -17.96
N ASN A 389 15.65 5.41 -18.09
CA ASN A 389 14.55 5.57 -17.15
C ASN A 389 13.24 5.76 -17.93
N ALA A 390 12.93 4.80 -18.80
CA ALA A 390 11.89 4.92 -19.80
C ALA A 390 10.50 5.15 -19.18
N THR A 391 9.71 5.97 -19.86
CA THR A 391 8.32 6.31 -19.52
C THR A 391 7.49 6.40 -20.81
N TYR A 392 6.20 6.74 -20.70
CA TYR A 392 5.34 7.00 -21.87
C TYR A 392 5.95 7.98 -22.89
N LYS A 393 6.87 8.86 -22.47
CA LYS A 393 7.58 9.82 -23.34
C LYS A 393 8.52 9.15 -24.33
N ASN A 394 8.95 7.90 -24.08
CA ASN A 394 9.81 7.13 -24.98
C ASN A 394 9.02 6.41 -26.09
N GLY A 395 7.68 6.46 -26.08
CA GLY A 395 6.84 5.87 -27.13
C GLY A 395 7.03 4.35 -27.27
N LEU A 396 7.46 3.92 -28.47
CA LEU A 396 7.59 2.50 -28.81
C LEU A 396 8.55 1.74 -27.88
N GLU A 397 9.64 2.36 -27.46
CA GLU A 397 10.63 1.75 -26.56
C GLU A 397 9.99 1.34 -25.22
N PHE A 398 9.24 2.25 -24.60
CA PHE A 398 8.53 1.97 -23.34
C PHE A 398 7.44 0.89 -23.52
N HIS A 399 6.78 0.86 -24.68
CA HIS A 399 5.78 -0.16 -24.98
C HIS A 399 6.40 -1.55 -25.19
N GLN A 400 7.59 -1.63 -25.82
CA GLN A 400 8.34 -2.88 -25.97
C GLN A 400 8.80 -3.43 -24.61
N GLN A 401 9.28 -2.56 -23.71
CA GLN A 401 9.67 -2.94 -22.36
C GLN A 401 8.47 -3.48 -21.55
N GLN A 402 7.30 -2.86 -21.67
CA GLN A 402 6.06 -3.39 -21.07
C GLN A 402 5.68 -4.75 -21.60
N LYS A 403 5.74 -4.95 -22.93
CA LYS A 403 5.45 -6.25 -23.55
C LYS A 403 6.41 -7.33 -23.08
N PHE A 404 7.70 -7.01 -22.99
CA PHE A 404 8.71 -7.95 -22.49
C PHE A 404 8.34 -8.43 -21.09
N MET A 405 8.09 -7.51 -20.16
CA MET A 405 7.77 -7.87 -18.79
C MET A 405 6.44 -8.62 -18.64
N LEU A 406 5.39 -8.23 -19.39
CA LEU A 406 4.10 -8.95 -19.37
C LEU A 406 4.22 -10.38 -19.91
N ALA A 407 5.15 -10.62 -20.84
CA ALA A 407 5.34 -11.93 -21.47
C ALA A 407 6.35 -12.81 -20.72
N TRP A 408 7.25 -12.22 -19.93
CA TRP A 408 8.34 -12.93 -19.31
C TRP A 408 7.90 -13.61 -18.00
N PRO A 409 8.01 -14.95 -17.88
CA PRO A 409 7.52 -15.69 -16.73
C PRO A 409 8.51 -15.58 -15.56
N MET A 410 8.53 -14.43 -14.88
CA MET A 410 9.18 -14.34 -13.57
C MET A 410 8.30 -15.00 -12.53
N GLY A 411 8.92 -15.80 -11.65
CA GLY A 411 8.23 -16.43 -10.53
C GLY A 411 7.56 -15.37 -9.68
N ALA A 412 6.23 -15.33 -9.75
CA ALA A 412 5.32 -14.38 -9.10
C ALA A 412 5.63 -12.88 -9.34
N SER A 413 4.60 -12.14 -9.75
CA SER A 413 4.44 -10.71 -9.50
C SER A 413 5.08 -9.75 -10.51
N VAL A 414 4.72 -9.89 -11.79
CA VAL A 414 4.89 -8.76 -12.74
C VAL A 414 3.78 -7.73 -12.51
N LEU A 415 4.06 -6.83 -11.58
CA LEU A 415 3.19 -5.75 -11.13
C LEU A 415 3.37 -4.50 -12.06
N HIS A 416 2.57 -4.43 -13.13
CA HIS A 416 2.67 -3.37 -14.14
C HIS A 416 2.07 -2.03 -13.74
N LEU A 417 2.85 -1.20 -13.07
CA LEU A 417 2.45 0.17 -12.83
C LEU A 417 2.52 1.04 -14.11
N VAL A 418 1.45 1.05 -14.91
CA VAL A 418 1.25 2.11 -15.92
C VAL A 418 0.67 3.31 -15.20
N SER A 419 1.51 4.29 -14.89
CA SER A 419 1.00 5.58 -14.43
C SER A 419 0.40 6.32 -15.64
N CYS A 420 -0.92 6.21 -15.81
CA CYS A 420 -1.66 6.97 -16.81
C CYS A 420 -1.61 8.46 -16.46
N HIS A 421 -0.67 9.19 -17.06
CA HIS A 421 -0.60 10.65 -16.98
C HIS A 421 -1.68 11.26 -17.90
N GLY A 422 -2.94 11.10 -17.51
CA GLY A 422 -4.07 11.83 -18.08
C GLY A 422 -4.08 13.23 -17.49
N GLY A 423 -3.80 14.24 -18.32
CA GLY A 423 -3.54 15.59 -17.86
C GLY A 423 -4.74 16.25 -17.18
N PHE A 424 -4.47 16.92 -16.07
CA PHE A 424 -5.13 18.21 -15.81
C PHE A 424 -4.68 19.19 -16.91
N LYS A 425 -5.32 19.09 -18.07
CA LYS A 425 -5.52 20.27 -18.90
C LYS A 425 -6.69 21.02 -18.25
N THR A 426 -6.40 22.12 -17.57
CA THR A 426 -7.30 23.27 -17.60
C THR A 426 -7.51 23.71 -19.04
#